data_AF-A0A421BXM5-F1
#
_entry.id   AF-A0A421BXM5-F1
#
_cell.length_a   1.000
_cell.length_b   1.000
_cell.length_c   1.000
_cell.angle_alpha   90.00
_cell.angle_beta   90.00
_cell.angle_gamma   90.00
#
_symmetry.space_group_name_H-M   'P 1'
#
loop_
_entity.id
_entity.type
_entity.pdbx_description
1 polymer ?
#
loop_
_entity_poly.entity_id
_entity_poly.type
_entity_poly.pdbx_seq_one_letter_code
_entity_poly.pdbx_strand_id
1 'polypeptide(L)' 'MDLNTQQPDRVANTAIDPLIAGREAAVILGVSYPTFLRRVSDGTVPKPLKLGALSRWPKSEIFAVIEAAKARRHTN' A
#
# COMPACT_ATOMS: atom_id res chain seq x y z
N MET A 1 33.88 -16.07 -12.95
CA MET A 1 33.43 -15.96 -11.55
C MET A 1 33.34 -14.48 -11.35
N ASP A 2 32.19 -13.85 -11.59
CA ASP A 2 31.14 -13.69 -10.57
C ASP A 2 29.74 -13.96 -11.14
N LEU A 3 28.95 -14.71 -10.40
CA LEU A 3 27.56 -15.03 -10.73
C LEU A 3 26.71 -13.77 -10.60
N ASN A 4 26.27 -13.23 -11.73
CA ASN A 4 25.19 -12.28 -11.79
C ASN A 4 24.02 -12.87 -11.00
N THR A 5 23.68 -12.21 -9.89
CA THR A 5 22.74 -12.63 -8.86
C THR A 5 21.33 -12.62 -9.44
N GLN A 6 21.00 -13.69 -10.15
CA GLN A 6 19.65 -14.00 -10.52
C GLN A 6 18.93 -14.42 -9.24
N GLN A 7 18.13 -13.52 -8.67
CA GLN A 7 17.10 -13.85 -7.68
C GLN A 7 15.76 -14.04 -8.41
N PRO A 8 15.40 -15.26 -8.86
CA PRO A 8 14.08 -15.56 -9.40
C PRO A 8 13.06 -16.02 -8.33
N ASP A 9 13.23 -15.68 -7.04
CA ASP A 9 12.54 -16.36 -5.93
C ASP A 9 11.53 -15.53 -5.13
N ARG A 10 10.85 -14.54 -5.74
CA ARG A 10 9.75 -13.82 -5.07
C ARG A 10 8.39 -14.31 -5.53
N VAL A 11 8.08 -15.53 -5.11
CA VAL A 11 6.76 -16.20 -5.11
C VAL A 11 5.61 -15.38 -5.74
N ALA A 12 5.27 -15.74 -6.98
CA ALA A 12 3.99 -15.41 -7.59
C ALA A 12 2.88 -16.19 -6.87
N ASN A 13 2.48 -15.75 -5.68
CA ASN A 13 1.20 -16.11 -5.09
C ASN A 13 0.12 -15.22 -5.71
N THR A 14 -0.24 -15.51 -6.96
CA THR A 14 -1.19 -14.74 -7.79
C THR A 14 -2.61 -14.63 -7.19
N ALA A 15 -2.90 -15.31 -6.07
CA ALA A 15 -4.24 -15.35 -5.47
C ALA A 15 -4.44 -14.42 -4.26
N ILE A 16 -3.39 -13.83 -3.66
CA ILE A 16 -3.53 -13.12 -2.37
C ILE A 16 -2.85 -11.76 -2.44
N ASP A 17 -3.62 -10.69 -2.26
CA ASP A 17 -3.08 -9.32 -2.22
C ASP A 17 -2.14 -9.16 -1.02
N PRO A 18 -0.84 -8.84 -1.23
CA PRO A 18 0.10 -8.70 -0.14
C PRO A 18 -0.35 -7.61 0.84
N LEU A 19 -0.41 -7.98 2.11
CA LEU A 19 -0.76 -7.10 3.20
C LEU A 19 0.48 -6.35 3.71
N ILE A 20 0.47 -5.03 3.60
CA ILE A 20 1.57 -4.16 4.01
C ILE A 20 1.28 -3.44 5.33
N ALA A 21 2.34 -3.03 6.02
CA ALA A 21 2.22 -2.20 7.21
C ALA A 21 1.86 -0.75 6.83
N GLY A 22 1.19 -0.03 7.74
CA GLY A 22 0.84 1.38 7.50
C GLY A 22 2.05 2.29 7.26
N ARG A 23 3.24 1.94 7.80
CA ARG A 23 4.49 2.65 7.49
C ARG A 23 4.90 2.49 6.03
N GLU A 24 4.80 1.27 5.49
CA GLU A 24 5.10 1.00 4.08
C GLU A 24 4.07 1.68 3.17
N ALA A 25 2.78 1.65 3.55
CA ALA A 25 1.73 2.36 2.83
C ALA A 25 1.99 3.87 2.78
N ALA A 26 2.46 4.46 3.88
CA ALA A 26 2.84 5.88 3.93
C ALA A 26 4.01 6.19 2.98
N VAL A 27 5.03 5.33 2.93
CA VAL A 27 6.16 5.46 1.99
C VAL A 27 5.67 5.37 0.54
N ILE A 28 4.80 4.41 0.21
CA ILE A 28 4.23 4.26 -1.14
C ILE A 28 3.45 5.51 -1.57
N LEU A 29 2.70 6.11 -0.65
CA LEU A 29 1.97 7.35 -0.89
C LEU A 29 2.85 8.62 -0.86
N GLY A 30 4.12 8.49 -0.47
CA GLY A 30 5.04 9.62 -0.34
C GLY A 30 4.68 10.59 0.79
N VAL A 31 4.03 10.12 1.85
CA VAL A 31 3.61 10.95 2.99
C VAL A 31 4.20 10.43 4.31
N SER A 32 4.25 11.28 5.32
CA SER A 32 4.62 10.84 6.66
C SER A 32 3.59 9.87 7.24
N TYR A 33 4.02 8.94 8.09
CA TYR A 33 3.12 8.00 8.78
C TYR A 33 1.96 8.68 9.55
N PRO A 34 2.16 9.76 10.33
CA PRO A 34 1.04 10.44 10.98
C PRO A 34 0.09 11.11 9.97
N THR A 35 0.59 11.65 8.86
CA THR A 35 -0.28 12.15 7.78
C THR A 35 -1.10 11.04 7.15
N PHE A 36 -0.50 9.86 6.96
CA PHE A 36 -1.21 8.68 6.47
C PHE A 36 -2.36 8.30 7.42
N LEU A 37 -2.09 8.21 8.73
CA LEU A 37 -3.14 7.92 9.72
C LEU A 37 -4.25 8.96 9.72
N ARG A 38 -3.93 10.26 9.59
CA ARG A 38 -4.94 11.31 9.46
C ARG A 38 -5.83 11.07 8.23
N ARG A 39 -5.24 10.74 7.08
CA ARG A 39 -6.00 10.41 5.86
C ARG A 39 -6.86 9.15 5.98
N VAL A 40 -6.44 8.18 6.81
CA VAL A 40 -7.26 7.01 7.16
C VAL A 40 -8.45 7.43 8.01
N SER A 41 -8.24 8.33 8.99
CA SER A 41 -9.31 8.90 9.81
C SER A 41 -10.28 9.78 9.01
N ASP A 42 -9.76 10.59 8.08
CA ASP A 42 -10.53 11.45 7.18
C ASP A 42 -11.29 10.64 6.09
N GLY A 43 -11.06 9.33 5.99
CA GLY A 43 -11.71 8.42 5.04
C GLY A 43 -11.19 8.51 3.60
N THR A 44 -10.11 9.27 3.37
CA THR A 44 -9.45 9.33 2.04
C THR A 44 -8.66 8.06 1.73
N VAL A 45 -8.14 7.40 2.77
CA VAL A 45 -7.45 6.11 2.69
C VAL A 45 -8.33 5.04 3.35
N PRO A 46 -8.41 3.82 2.80
CA PRO A 46 -9.23 2.75 3.35
C PRO A 46 -8.80 2.38 4.78
N LYS A 47 -9.79 1.90 5.54
CA LYS A 47 -9.59 1.44 6.91
C LYS A 47 -8.67 0.21 6.92
N PRO A 48 -7.82 0.06 7.95
CA PRO A 48 -6.98 -1.13 8.07
C PRO A 48 -7.81 -2.40 8.22
N LEU A 49 -7.32 -3.48 7.62
CA LEU A 49 -7.70 -4.83 7.98
C LEU A 49 -7.07 -5.14 9.34
N LYS A 50 -7.93 -5.38 10.34
CA LYS A 50 -7.51 -5.78 11.68
C LYS A 50 -7.22 -7.27 11.71
N LEU A 51 -5.94 -7.62 11.84
CA LEU A 51 -5.48 -8.97 12.13
C LEU A 51 -5.04 -9.03 13.58
N GLY A 52 -6.02 -9.17 14.47
CA GLY A 52 -5.82 -9.08 15.92
C GLY A 52 -5.33 -7.68 16.33
N ALA A 53 -4.14 -7.60 16.94
CA ALA A 53 -3.49 -6.34 17.31
C ALA A 53 -2.82 -5.61 16.12
N LEU A 54 -2.67 -6.28 14.98
CA LEU A 54 -1.97 -5.73 13.81
C LEU A 54 -2.96 -5.07 12.86
N SER A 55 -2.67 -3.82 12.50
CA SER A 55 -3.35 -3.11 11.42
C SER A 55 -2.58 -3.30 10.12
N ARG A 56 -3.21 -3.91 9.12
CA ARG A 56 -2.62 -4.20 7.81
C ARG A 56 -3.46 -3.61 6.68
N TRP A 57 -2.82 -3.26 5.58
CA TRP A 57 -3.50 -2.73 4.40
C TRP A 57 -3.19 -3.60 3.19
N PRO A 58 -4.19 -3.92 2.35
CA PRO A 58 -3.94 -4.54 1.06
C PRO A 58 -3.15 -3.59 0.18
N LYS A 59 -2.16 -4.11 -0.54
CA LYS A 59 -1.34 -3.26 -1.43
C LYS A 59 -2.19 -2.70 -2.56
N SER A 60 -3.14 -3.47 -3.10
CA SER A 60 -4.03 -3.01 -4.17
C SER A 60 -4.90 -1.82 -3.76
N GLU A 61 -5.41 -1.83 -2.53
CA GLU A 61 -6.20 -0.73 -1.94
C GLU A 61 -5.40 0.58 -1.86
N ILE A 62 -4.13 0.51 -1.46
CA ILE A 62 -3.27 1.69 -1.42
C ILE A 62 -3.02 2.25 -2.83
N PHE A 63 -2.84 1.38 -3.83
CA PHE A 63 -2.77 1.82 -5.22
C PHE A 63 -4.09 2.39 -5.73
N ALA A 64 -5.23 1.80 -5.36
CA ALA A 64 -6.55 2.31 -5.74
C ALA A 64 -6.77 3.74 -5.22
N VAL A 65 -6.26 4.09 -4.03
CA VAL A 65 -6.27 5.47 -3.53
C VAL A 65 -5.48 6.42 -4.44
N ILE A 66 -4.31 6.00 -4.94
CA ILE A 66 -3.50 6.79 -5.87
C ILE A 66 -4.27 7.00 -7.18
N GLU A 67 -4.87 5.94 -7.73
CA GLU A 67 -5.65 6.00 -8.96
C GLU A 67 -6.88 6.91 -8.79
N ALA A 68 -7.64 6.78 -7.70
CA ALA A 68 -8.75 7.68 -7.39
C ALA A 68 -8.29 9.14 -7.23
N ALA A 69 -7.11 9.36 -6.63
CA ALA A 69 -6.52 10.70 -6.52
C ALA A 69 -6.10 11.26 -7.89
N LYS A 70 -5.62 10.43 -8.83
CA LYS A 70 -5.33 10.83 -10.20
C LYS A 70 -6.62 11.16 -10.96
N ALA A 71 -7.64 10.30 -10.89
CA ALA A 71 -8.93 10.50 -11.55
C ALA A 71 -9.60 11.83 -11.14
N ARG A 72 -9.55 12.17 -9.84
CA ARG A 72 -10.03 13.46 -9.33
C ARG A 72 -9.32 14.67 -9.95
N ARG A 73 -8.04 14.55 -10.35
CA ARG A 73 -7.33 15.66 -11.03
C ARG A 73 -7.78 15.84 -12.47
N HIS A 74 -8.16 14.75 -13.15
CA HIS A 74 -8.49 14.77 -14.58
C HIS A 74 -9.96 15.18 -14.85
N THR A 75 -10.77 15.33 -13.79
CA THR A 75 -12.19 15.73 -13.93
C THR A 75 -12.42 17.24 -13.80
N ASN A 76 -11.36 18.04 -13.78
CA ASN A 76 -11.40 19.50 -13.66
C ASN A 76 -10.71 20.15 -14.87
#